data_AF-A0AAJ7EHP1-F1
#
_entry.id   AF-A0AAJ7EHP1-F1
#
_cell.length_a   1.000
_cell.length_b   1.000
_cell.length_c   1.000
_cell.angle_alpha   90.00
_cell.angle_beta   90.00
_cell.angle_gamma   90.00
#
_symmetry.space_group_name_H-M   'P 1'
#
loop_
_entity.id
_entity.type
_entity.pdbx_description
1 polymer ?
#
loop_
_entity_poly.entity_id
_entity_poly.type
_entity_poly.pdbx_seq_one_letter_code
_entity_poly.pdbx_strand_id
1 'polypeptide(L)'
;MKMEDENDEHFIFRLNDNGSGPSLLMKVCAERGWRMYQGCGDERWNLWWRTSAFPAASYKALGDWQFMNHIPKGGSICRKDSLSRLLRCMRRIYGSIYDFSPPSFHLPLEYAKLVSECSRLRHADDGSGSNVVWIHKPVAQSQGRGIFLFRSVCEMRCGGAAVVQRYIERPLLVAGYKFDLRLYVCVPGYRPLTAYMYAEGLARFGMNKYTLSDIHNPYRHLTNSSLNKTGPRYAECKDRIGSGCKWTLKQVRRALVGRWGAVEWLVWQRVRALVTLTLLAQAAGTPPARNCFEFYGFDVLLDESMKPWLIEVNLSPALAADCEADVTVKQPMLHELFDLLGMPMRHTGLSLLQGPPTIVNSCSSEDESGAPRAPRVATSMRRGARFRRRRAMPIHCITLQHPTADKFTDLNKNGHTGRLNNSLIETSPEIPKSQSSSSVGGGDCEETWRGGYATAASRRRALDASTWGNGVRWHRAPARLGHWIRIYPHTLPQDELQLSVEEARESVAHVSKLLRAAREVVKESGRDMRAPRDAARDSAFEASLRKKLGYGSHFEVWLPPF
;
A
#
# COMPACT_ATOMS: atom_id res chain seq x y z
N MET A 1 -13.45 -41.69 -21.58
CA MET A 1 -12.30 -41.44 -20.71
C MET A 1 -11.45 -40.38 -21.40
N LYS A 2 -11.68 -39.09 -21.08
CA LYS A 2 -10.73 -37.99 -21.39
C LYS A 2 -9.39 -38.38 -20.75
N MET A 3 -8.27 -38.36 -21.46
CA MET A 3 -7.02 -38.08 -20.74
C MET A 3 -7.14 -36.63 -20.28
N GLU A 4 -7.13 -36.43 -18.97
CA GLU A 4 -6.92 -35.12 -18.38
C GLU A 4 -5.45 -34.75 -18.63
N ASP A 5 -5.15 -33.48 -18.91
CA ASP A 5 -3.77 -33.04 -19.09
C ASP A 5 -3.02 -33.14 -17.76
N GLU A 6 -2.33 -34.27 -17.53
CA GLU A 6 -1.54 -34.56 -16.32
C GLU A 6 -0.36 -33.60 -16.06
N ASN A 7 -0.18 -32.57 -16.89
CA ASN A 7 0.98 -31.66 -16.89
C ASN A 7 0.71 -30.24 -16.41
N ASP A 8 -0.50 -29.90 -15.93
CA ASP A 8 -0.76 -28.58 -15.38
C ASP A 8 -0.29 -28.48 -13.90
N GLU A 9 1.03 -28.35 -13.68
CA GLU A 9 1.66 -28.24 -12.35
C GLU A 9 1.00 -27.15 -11.49
N HIS A 10 0.34 -27.54 -10.39
CA HIS A 10 -0.42 -26.61 -9.55
C HIS A 10 0.45 -25.45 -9.04
N PHE A 11 -0.09 -24.23 -9.01
CA PHE A 11 0.59 -23.12 -8.33
C PHE A 11 0.62 -23.40 -6.83
N ILE A 12 1.83 -23.53 -6.27
CA ILE A 12 2.04 -23.99 -4.89
C ILE A 12 2.40 -22.82 -3.98
N PHE A 13 1.67 -22.68 -2.88
CA PHE A 13 1.89 -21.64 -1.87
C PHE A 13 2.37 -22.23 -0.54
N ARG A 14 3.36 -21.59 0.08
CA ARG A 14 3.97 -21.96 1.36
C ARG A 14 3.67 -20.88 2.40
N LEU A 15 3.30 -21.28 3.62
CA LEU A 15 2.95 -20.37 4.72
C LEU A 15 3.93 -20.49 5.89
N ASN A 16 4.54 -19.35 6.28
CA ASN A 16 5.51 -19.25 7.38
C ASN A 16 6.60 -20.35 7.31
N ASP A 17 7.29 -20.64 8.42
CA ASP A 17 8.21 -21.79 8.51
C ASP A 17 7.50 -23.04 9.09
N ASN A 18 6.43 -22.83 9.87
CA ASN A 18 5.66 -23.85 10.59
C ASN A 18 4.36 -24.27 9.86
N GLY A 19 4.19 -23.89 8.58
CA GLY A 19 2.99 -24.21 7.79
C GLY A 19 1.71 -23.43 8.16
N SER A 20 1.69 -22.70 9.27
CA SER A 20 0.48 -22.00 9.72
C SER A 20 0.35 -20.62 9.06
N GLY A 21 -0.89 -20.12 8.94
CA GLY A 21 -1.14 -18.77 8.46
C GLY A 21 -2.62 -18.38 8.55
N PRO A 22 -3.00 -17.20 8.04
CA PRO A 22 -4.38 -16.71 8.14
C PRO A 22 -5.35 -17.62 7.39
N SER A 23 -6.46 -18.00 8.04
CA SER A 23 -7.52 -18.83 7.44
C SER A 23 -8.09 -18.23 6.15
N LEU A 24 -8.28 -16.91 6.12
CA LEU A 24 -8.73 -16.21 4.91
C LEU A 24 -7.73 -16.29 3.75
N LEU A 25 -6.43 -16.26 4.04
CA LEU A 25 -5.39 -16.40 3.01
C LEU A 25 -5.42 -17.80 2.41
N MET A 26 -5.50 -18.83 3.27
CA MET A 26 -5.64 -20.23 2.83
C MET A 26 -6.91 -20.43 1.99
N LYS A 27 -8.04 -19.83 2.40
CA LYS A 27 -9.30 -19.84 1.65
C LYS A 27 -9.14 -19.23 0.25
N VAL A 28 -8.57 -18.02 0.16
CA VAL A 28 -8.38 -17.32 -1.13
C VAL A 28 -7.44 -18.09 -2.05
N CYS A 29 -6.35 -18.67 -1.53
CA CYS A 29 -5.45 -19.50 -2.33
C CYS A 29 -6.16 -20.77 -2.84
N ALA A 30 -6.96 -21.45 -2.01
CA ALA A 30 -7.76 -22.60 -2.43
C ALA A 30 -8.84 -22.23 -3.48
N GLU A 31 -9.53 -21.09 -3.30
CA GLU A 31 -10.48 -20.53 -4.28
C GLU A 31 -9.83 -20.21 -5.63
N ARG A 32 -8.51 -19.93 -5.67
CA ARG A 32 -7.71 -19.75 -6.90
C ARG A 32 -7.19 -21.04 -7.51
N GLY A 33 -7.50 -22.21 -6.93
CA GLY A 33 -6.96 -23.50 -7.35
C GLY A 33 -5.48 -23.69 -7.03
N TRP A 34 -4.96 -22.99 -6.02
CA TRP A 34 -3.58 -23.15 -5.56
C TRP A 34 -3.48 -24.23 -4.49
N ARG A 35 -2.40 -25.00 -4.50
CA ARG A 35 -2.14 -26.08 -3.54
C ARG A 35 -1.18 -25.61 -2.45
N MET A 36 -1.42 -26.02 -1.21
CA MET A 36 -0.47 -25.74 -0.13
C MET A 36 0.76 -26.64 -0.27
N TYR A 37 1.94 -26.05 -0.05
CA TYR A 37 3.22 -26.76 0.04
C TYR A 37 3.19 -27.78 1.18
N GLN A 38 3.51 -29.03 0.87
CA GLN A 38 3.51 -30.16 1.81
C GLN A 38 4.94 -30.54 2.24
N GLY A 39 5.96 -30.15 1.47
CA GLY A 39 7.36 -30.42 1.82
C GLY A 39 7.80 -31.87 1.63
N CYS A 40 7.07 -32.62 0.79
CA CYS A 40 7.36 -34.01 0.46
C CYS A 40 8.04 -34.12 -0.92
N GLY A 41 9.15 -34.86 -1.00
CA GLY A 41 9.92 -35.05 -2.24
C GLY A 41 10.49 -33.75 -2.81
N ASP A 42 10.68 -33.70 -4.13
CA ASP A 42 11.25 -32.56 -4.86
C ASP A 42 10.24 -31.42 -5.14
N GLU A 43 9.21 -31.31 -4.30
CA GLU A 43 8.15 -30.31 -4.46
C GLU A 43 8.73 -28.88 -4.50
N ARG A 44 8.38 -28.13 -5.55
CA ARG A 44 8.75 -26.71 -5.71
C ARG A 44 7.58 -25.82 -5.32
N TRP A 45 7.87 -24.73 -4.63
CA TRP A 45 6.88 -23.69 -4.29
C TRP A 45 7.03 -22.46 -5.18
N ASN A 46 5.91 -21.79 -5.46
CA ASN A 46 5.85 -20.56 -6.24
C ASN A 46 5.71 -19.32 -5.34
N LEU A 47 4.81 -19.34 -4.35
CA LEU A 47 4.65 -18.22 -3.41
C LEU A 47 5.04 -18.64 -2.00
N TRP A 48 5.96 -17.93 -1.36
CA TRP A 48 6.17 -18.05 0.09
C TRP A 48 5.63 -16.81 0.79
N TRP A 49 4.57 -16.99 1.58
CA TRP A 49 3.98 -15.94 2.39
C TRP A 49 4.38 -16.12 3.86
N ARG A 50 4.98 -15.09 4.45
CA ARG A 50 5.38 -15.05 5.86
C ARG A 50 4.73 -13.89 6.61
N THR A 51 4.70 -14.01 7.93
CA THR A 51 4.28 -12.94 8.84
C THR A 51 5.48 -12.07 9.26
N SER A 52 6.70 -12.61 9.14
CA SER A 52 7.97 -11.96 9.45
C SER A 52 8.82 -11.80 8.20
N ALA A 53 9.75 -10.84 8.21
CA ALA A 53 10.79 -10.72 7.19
C ALA A 53 11.60 -12.03 7.03
N PHE A 54 12.18 -12.21 5.84
CA PHE A 54 12.98 -13.38 5.50
C PHE A 54 14.47 -13.18 5.86
N PRO A 55 15.21 -14.26 6.16
CA PRO A 55 16.68 -14.23 6.20
C PRO A 55 17.29 -13.77 4.88
N ALA A 56 18.45 -13.09 4.95
CA ALA A 56 19.18 -12.57 3.79
C ALA A 56 19.49 -13.64 2.72
N ALA A 57 19.74 -14.88 3.13
CA ALA A 57 19.99 -16.01 2.23
C ALA A 57 18.78 -16.34 1.34
N SER A 58 17.55 -16.25 1.85
CA SER A 58 16.32 -16.55 1.09
C SER A 58 16.14 -15.63 -0.10
N TYR A 59 16.56 -14.36 0.01
CA TYR A 59 16.53 -13.41 -1.10
C TYR A 59 17.59 -13.72 -2.17
N LYS A 60 18.74 -14.26 -1.79
CA LYS A 60 19.81 -14.68 -2.73
C LYS A 60 19.47 -15.97 -3.45
N ALA A 61 18.70 -16.85 -2.82
CA ALA A 61 18.30 -18.15 -3.36
C ALA A 61 16.94 -18.16 -4.08
N LEU A 62 16.29 -16.99 -4.24
CA LEU A 62 14.97 -16.88 -4.85
C LEU A 62 15.03 -17.16 -6.36
N GLY A 63 14.34 -18.20 -6.83
CA GLY A 63 14.23 -18.52 -8.25
C GLY A 63 13.28 -17.58 -9.01
N ASP A 64 13.44 -17.52 -10.34
CA ASP A 64 12.62 -16.66 -11.22
C ASP A 64 11.12 -16.98 -11.18
N TRP A 65 10.73 -18.23 -10.88
CA TRP A 65 9.35 -18.68 -10.71
C TRP A 65 8.80 -18.50 -9.28
N GLN A 66 9.60 -17.91 -8.37
CA GLN A 66 9.34 -17.83 -6.95
C GLN A 66 9.10 -16.40 -6.48
N PHE A 67 8.15 -16.21 -5.58
CA PHE A 67 7.67 -14.93 -5.08
C PHE A 67 7.66 -14.89 -3.54
N MET A 68 8.00 -13.74 -2.97
CA MET A 68 7.97 -13.52 -1.52
C MET A 68 7.21 -12.25 -1.15
N ASN A 69 6.44 -12.29 -0.06
CA ASN A 69 5.57 -11.19 0.37
C ASN A 69 6.27 -10.12 1.23
N HIS A 70 7.60 -10.12 1.28
CA HIS A 70 8.42 -9.07 1.91
C HIS A 70 9.62 -8.71 1.06
N ILE A 71 10.02 -7.43 1.06
CA ILE A 71 11.20 -6.89 0.38
C ILE A 71 12.34 -6.77 1.40
N PRO A 72 13.62 -7.02 1.04
CA PRO A 72 14.74 -6.79 1.96
C PRO A 72 14.71 -5.37 2.53
N LYS A 73 14.75 -5.23 3.85
CA LYS A 73 14.61 -3.95 4.58
C LYS A 73 13.24 -3.23 4.45
N GLY A 74 12.23 -3.79 3.77
CA GLY A 74 10.90 -3.17 3.62
C GLY A 74 10.19 -2.88 4.95
N GLY A 75 10.39 -3.73 5.96
CA GLY A 75 9.88 -3.52 7.32
C GLY A 75 10.47 -2.33 8.11
N SER A 76 11.33 -1.48 7.53
CA SER A 76 12.00 -0.40 8.27
C SER A 76 11.02 0.65 8.85
N ILE A 77 9.93 0.95 8.14
CA ILE A 77 8.83 1.81 8.59
C ILE A 77 7.84 1.14 9.55
N CYS A 78 7.95 -0.18 9.76
CA CYS A 78 6.99 -0.91 10.59
C CYS A 78 7.36 -0.91 12.08
N ARG A 79 8.62 -0.60 12.40
CA ARG A 79 9.10 -0.41 13.76
C ARG A 79 8.82 1.02 14.24
N LYS A 80 8.16 1.16 15.39
CA LYS A 80 7.69 2.46 15.93
C LYS A 80 8.81 3.49 16.11
N ASP A 81 9.96 3.06 16.60
CA ASP A 81 11.17 3.86 16.78
C ASP A 81 11.80 4.27 15.45
N SER A 82 11.92 3.33 14.51
CA SER A 82 12.47 3.63 13.17
C SER A 82 11.57 4.52 12.33
N LEU A 83 10.26 4.28 12.32
CA LEU A 83 9.27 5.13 11.65
C LEU A 83 9.36 6.59 12.13
N SER A 84 9.28 6.80 13.44
CA SER A 84 9.33 8.15 14.01
C SER A 84 10.70 8.82 13.79
N ARG A 85 11.81 8.07 13.80
CA ARG A 85 13.15 8.59 13.43
C ARG A 85 13.21 9.06 11.98
N LEU A 86 12.71 8.23 11.04
CA LEU A 86 12.68 8.53 9.60
C LEU A 86 11.82 9.76 9.33
N LEU A 87 10.59 9.80 9.84
CA LEU A 87 9.68 10.94 9.63
C LEU A 87 10.20 12.23 10.30
N ARG A 88 10.86 12.15 11.47
CA ARG A 88 11.53 13.29 12.11
C ARG A 88 12.69 13.82 11.26
N CYS A 89 13.44 12.93 10.60
CA CYS A 89 14.48 13.31 9.65
C CYS A 89 13.89 14.01 8.41
N MET A 90 12.91 13.39 7.76
CA MET A 90 12.25 13.94 6.57
C MET A 90 11.55 15.27 6.85
N ARG A 91 10.95 15.46 8.04
CA ARG A 91 10.41 16.76 8.49
C ARG A 91 11.48 17.84 8.64
N ARG A 92 12.70 17.50 9.07
CA ARG A 92 13.80 18.47 9.15
C ARG A 92 14.30 18.90 7.76
N ILE A 93 14.25 18.00 6.77
CA ILE A 93 14.72 18.26 5.39
C ILE A 93 13.63 18.97 4.55
N TYR A 94 12.39 18.50 4.61
CA TYR A 94 11.29 18.92 3.73
C TYR A 94 10.19 19.73 4.44
N GLY A 95 10.37 20.04 5.72
CA GLY A 95 9.48 20.91 6.48
C GLY A 95 8.08 20.33 6.72
N SER A 96 7.07 21.20 6.63
CA SER A 96 5.69 20.92 7.05
C SER A 96 4.94 19.89 6.20
N ILE A 97 5.47 19.47 5.05
CA ILE A 97 4.84 18.38 4.27
C ILE A 97 4.89 17.04 5.03
N TYR A 98 5.82 16.86 5.97
CA TYR A 98 5.90 15.72 6.89
C TYR A 98 5.25 15.99 8.27
N ASP A 99 4.43 17.05 8.42
CA ASP A 99 3.67 17.35 9.64
C ASP A 99 2.41 16.48 9.81
N PHE A 100 2.56 15.17 9.58
CA PHE A 100 1.52 14.15 9.78
C PHE A 100 1.92 13.07 10.81
N SER A 101 3.09 13.20 11.44
CA SER A 101 3.49 12.40 12.60
C SER A 101 3.54 13.29 13.84
N PRO A 102 2.85 12.93 14.95
CA PRO A 102 2.94 13.71 16.19
C PRO A 102 4.36 13.70 16.78
N PRO A 103 4.76 14.77 17.52
CA PRO A 103 6.03 14.85 18.24
C PRO A 103 6.28 13.61 19.11
N SER A 104 7.50 13.09 19.10
CA SER A 104 7.86 11.86 19.80
C SER A 104 9.32 11.82 20.28
N PHE A 105 9.51 11.07 21.37
CA PHE A 105 10.76 10.88 22.10
C PHE A 105 11.05 9.39 22.26
N HIS A 106 12.31 8.99 22.07
CA HIS A 106 12.75 7.59 22.16
C HIS A 106 13.37 7.27 23.51
N LEU A 107 12.73 6.42 24.31
CA LEU A 107 13.22 6.02 25.62
C LEU A 107 14.13 4.78 25.55
N PRO A 108 15.17 4.69 26.40
CA PRO A 108 15.53 5.65 27.46
C PRO A 108 16.31 6.89 26.97
N LEU A 109 16.89 6.85 25.76
CA LEU A 109 17.88 7.82 25.27
C LEU A 109 17.44 9.30 25.25
N GLU A 110 16.15 9.57 25.08
CA GLU A 110 15.59 10.93 25.00
C GLU A 110 14.73 11.29 26.23
N TYR A 111 14.85 10.54 27.34
CA TYR A 111 14.09 10.79 28.57
C TYR A 111 14.27 12.24 29.10
N ALA A 112 15.50 12.74 29.17
CA ALA A 112 15.77 14.11 29.59
C ALA A 112 15.09 15.17 28.68
N LYS A 113 15.01 14.91 27.36
CA LYS A 113 14.33 15.79 26.40
C LYS A 113 12.81 15.77 26.61
N LEU A 114 12.23 14.60 26.90
CA LEU A 114 10.83 14.45 27.25
C LEU A 114 10.50 15.23 28.54
N VAL A 115 11.32 15.09 29.59
CA VAL A 115 11.14 15.83 30.85
C VAL A 115 11.22 17.34 30.60
N SER A 116 12.22 17.80 29.86
CA SER A 116 12.36 19.22 29.50
C SER A 116 11.14 19.77 28.75
N GLU A 117 10.61 19.04 27.77
CA GLU A 117 9.43 19.45 27.01
C GLU A 117 8.15 19.44 27.87
N CYS A 118 7.99 18.42 28.72
CA CYS A 118 6.87 18.36 29.66
C CYS A 118 6.90 19.52 30.66
N SER A 119 8.08 19.91 31.16
CA SER A 119 8.23 21.08 32.03
C SER A 119 7.95 22.37 31.28
N ARG A 120 8.52 22.56 30.08
CA ARG A 120 8.28 23.74 29.23
C ARG A 120 6.79 23.95 28.93
N LEU A 121 6.04 22.88 28.68
CA LEU A 121 4.60 22.96 28.46
C LEU A 121 3.84 23.34 29.74
N ARG A 122 4.17 22.76 30.90
CA ARG A 122 3.53 23.13 32.18
C ARG A 122 3.72 24.60 32.56
N HIS A 123 4.81 25.22 32.15
CA HIS A 123 5.13 26.64 32.41
C HIS A 123 4.65 27.59 31.29
N ALA A 124 3.79 27.16 30.37
CA ALA A 124 3.16 28.08 29.42
C ALA A 124 2.08 28.93 30.11
N ASP A 125 2.11 30.25 29.89
CA ASP A 125 1.26 31.25 30.58
C ASP A 125 -0.26 31.04 30.40
N ASP A 126 -0.68 30.24 29.42
CA ASP A 126 -2.09 29.95 29.14
C ASP A 126 -2.69 28.84 30.03
N GLY A 127 -1.87 28.18 30.85
CA GLY A 127 -2.25 27.03 31.69
C GLY A 127 -2.65 25.77 30.91
N SER A 128 -2.76 25.82 29.58
CA SER A 128 -3.26 24.72 28.72
C SER A 128 -2.27 23.55 28.69
N GLY A 129 -0.98 23.86 28.80
CA GLY A 129 0.10 22.88 28.81
C GLY A 129 0.11 21.94 30.02
N SER A 130 -0.63 22.26 31.09
CA SER A 130 -0.79 21.40 32.28
C SER A 130 -1.57 20.10 32.02
N ASN A 131 -2.46 20.11 31.02
CA ASN A 131 -3.36 19.00 30.69
C ASN A 131 -2.91 18.12 29.50
N VAL A 132 -1.73 18.43 28.94
CA VAL A 132 -1.12 17.75 27.79
C VAL A 132 -1.00 16.24 28.04
N VAL A 133 -1.75 15.46 27.28
CA VAL A 133 -1.70 14.00 27.33
C VAL A 133 -0.60 13.44 26.42
N TRP A 134 0.10 12.44 26.93
CA TRP A 134 1.10 11.66 26.21
C TRP A 134 0.65 10.20 26.11
N ILE A 135 1.13 9.50 25.08
CA ILE A 135 0.92 8.05 24.91
C ILE A 135 2.27 7.33 24.89
N HIS A 136 2.45 6.39 25.81
CA HIS A 136 3.59 5.50 25.87
C HIS A 136 3.35 4.27 24.98
N LYS A 137 4.29 3.97 24.07
CA LYS A 137 4.19 2.82 23.15
C LYS A 137 5.49 1.99 23.22
N PRO A 138 5.49 0.76 23.76
CA PRO A 138 6.68 -0.10 23.73
C PRO A 138 7.10 -0.43 22.31
N VAL A 139 8.41 -0.45 22.01
CA VAL A 139 8.92 -0.65 20.64
C VAL A 139 8.63 -2.06 20.12
N ALA A 140 8.87 -3.07 20.95
CA ALA A 140 8.76 -4.49 20.58
C ALA A 140 7.36 -5.10 20.79
N GLN A 141 6.33 -4.29 21.10
CA GLN A 141 4.97 -4.78 21.33
C GLN A 141 3.97 -4.28 20.26
N SER A 142 2.92 -5.07 20.08
CA SER A 142 1.82 -4.85 19.13
C SER A 142 0.47 -5.05 19.82
N GLN A 143 -0.63 -4.96 19.06
CA GLN A 143 -1.99 -5.31 19.52
C GLN A 143 -2.54 -4.47 20.69
N GLY A 144 -1.89 -3.34 21.04
CA GLY A 144 -2.25 -2.48 22.17
C GLY A 144 -1.56 -2.83 23.49
N ARG A 145 -0.74 -3.89 23.54
CA ARG A 145 -0.08 -4.32 24.79
C ARG A 145 0.95 -3.30 25.27
N GLY A 146 0.97 -3.06 26.57
CA GLY A 146 1.87 -2.09 27.23
C GLY A 146 1.67 -0.63 26.83
N ILE A 147 0.61 -0.31 26.07
CA ILE A 147 0.25 1.07 25.72
C ILE A 147 -0.59 1.67 26.85
N PHE A 148 -0.18 2.83 27.34
CA PHE A 148 -0.94 3.62 28.31
C PHE A 148 -0.80 5.12 28.01
N LEU A 149 -1.74 5.90 28.54
CA LEU A 149 -1.75 7.35 28.47
C LEU A 149 -1.35 7.91 29.84
N PHE A 150 -0.68 9.07 29.85
CA PHE A 150 -0.27 9.77 31.07
C PHE A 150 -0.26 11.29 30.86
N ARG A 151 -0.30 12.07 31.94
CA ARG A 151 -0.11 13.54 31.91
C ARG A 151 1.22 13.95 32.54
N SER A 152 1.64 13.27 33.59
CA SER A 152 2.90 13.50 34.28
C SER A 152 3.90 12.39 34.02
N VAL A 153 5.17 12.75 33.76
CA VAL A 153 6.26 11.78 33.56
C VAL A 153 6.45 10.87 34.79
N CYS A 154 6.05 11.30 35.99
CA CYS A 154 6.07 10.49 37.21
C CYS A 154 5.16 9.24 37.16
N GLU A 155 4.14 9.22 36.29
CA GLU A 155 3.28 8.04 36.08
C GLU A 155 4.00 6.93 35.30
N MET A 156 5.13 7.25 34.65
CA MET A 156 5.81 6.36 33.71
C MET A 156 6.80 5.44 34.43
N ARG A 157 6.49 4.14 34.46
CA ARG A 157 7.43 3.10 34.89
C ARG A 157 8.51 2.89 33.83
N CYS A 158 9.64 3.58 33.97
CA CYS A 158 10.82 3.42 33.11
C CYS A 158 11.42 2.01 33.29
N GLY A 159 11.52 1.24 32.20
CA GLY A 159 12.11 -0.11 32.25
C GLY A 159 12.39 -0.79 30.91
N GLY A 160 12.02 -0.19 29.77
CA GLY A 160 12.26 -0.79 28.45
C GLY A 160 12.18 0.22 27.31
N ALA A 161 12.61 -0.20 26.11
CA ALA A 161 12.62 0.65 24.92
C ALA A 161 11.20 1.01 24.46
N ALA A 162 10.91 2.31 24.38
CA ALA A 162 9.59 2.84 24.08
C ALA A 162 9.65 4.11 23.24
N VAL A 163 8.56 4.38 22.52
CA VAL A 163 8.29 5.68 21.91
C VAL A 163 7.20 6.36 22.72
N VAL A 164 7.55 7.47 23.37
CA VAL A 164 6.56 8.39 23.93
C VAL A 164 6.17 9.37 22.83
N GLN A 165 4.88 9.59 22.65
CA GLN A 165 4.35 10.45 21.59
C GLN A 165 3.27 11.39 22.13
N ARG A 166 3.18 12.62 21.61
CA ARG A 166 2.08 13.54 21.91
C ARG A 166 0.76 12.87 21.50
N TYR A 167 -0.16 12.75 22.45
CA TYR A 167 -1.45 12.13 22.18
C TYR A 167 -2.38 13.08 21.41
N ILE A 168 -3.12 12.55 20.43
CA ILE A 168 -4.08 13.33 19.65
C ILE A 168 -5.38 13.43 20.46
N GLU A 169 -5.50 14.52 21.19
CA GLU A 169 -6.56 14.78 22.18
C GLU A 169 -7.94 14.99 21.57
N ARG A 170 -8.01 15.55 20.36
CA ARG A 170 -9.27 15.88 19.66
C ARG A 170 -9.39 15.10 18.34
N PRO A 171 -9.51 13.76 18.41
CA PRO A 171 -9.76 12.93 17.24
C PRO A 171 -11.14 13.24 16.64
N LEU A 172 -11.31 12.96 15.35
CA LEU A 172 -12.64 12.95 14.76
C LEU A 172 -13.49 11.85 15.40
N LEU A 173 -14.71 12.20 15.80
CA LEU A 173 -15.66 11.27 16.42
C LEU A 173 -16.86 11.02 15.52
N VAL A 174 -17.30 9.76 15.45
CA VAL A 174 -18.61 9.37 14.89
C VAL A 174 -19.44 8.79 16.02
N ALA A 175 -20.66 9.30 16.22
CA ALA A 175 -21.54 8.95 17.34
C ALA A 175 -20.89 9.04 18.75
N GLY A 176 -19.84 9.86 18.88
CA GLY A 176 -19.06 10.00 20.12
C GLY A 176 -17.97 8.95 20.33
N TYR A 177 -17.73 8.04 19.37
CA TYR A 177 -16.67 7.04 19.43
C TYR A 177 -15.44 7.50 18.63
N LYS A 178 -14.26 7.29 19.22
CA LYS A 178 -12.97 7.41 18.52
C LYS A 178 -12.81 6.23 17.56
N PHE A 179 -12.22 6.49 16.39
CA PHE A 179 -11.87 5.45 15.42
C PHE A 179 -10.53 5.74 14.76
N ASP A 180 -9.90 4.71 14.21
CA ASP A 180 -8.78 4.85 13.27
C ASP A 180 -9.13 4.18 11.93
N LEU A 181 -8.38 4.52 10.88
CA LEU A 181 -8.48 3.95 9.54
C LEU A 181 -7.32 2.98 9.30
N ARG A 182 -7.65 1.72 9.04
CA ARG A 182 -6.78 0.71 8.44
C ARG A 182 -6.88 0.79 6.92
N LEU A 183 -5.80 1.22 6.28
CA LEU A 183 -5.63 1.28 4.83
C LEU A 183 -4.69 0.16 4.38
N TYR A 184 -4.94 -0.44 3.21
CA TYR A 184 -4.11 -1.51 2.67
C TYR A 184 -3.26 -0.99 1.51
N VAL A 185 -1.96 -1.30 1.55
CA VAL A 185 -0.96 -0.75 0.61
C VAL A 185 -0.09 -1.88 0.09
N CYS A 186 -0.03 -2.04 -1.23
CA CYS A 186 0.85 -2.97 -1.91
C CYS A 186 2.01 -2.21 -2.55
N VAL A 187 3.25 -2.65 -2.30
CA VAL A 187 4.47 -2.07 -2.88
C VAL A 187 5.27 -3.18 -3.56
N PRO A 188 5.12 -3.36 -4.89
CA PRO A 188 5.87 -4.39 -5.64
C PRO A 188 7.35 -4.07 -5.86
N GLY A 189 7.81 -2.87 -5.48
CA GLY A 189 9.21 -2.46 -5.60
C GLY A 189 9.47 -1.06 -5.04
N TYR A 190 10.72 -0.82 -4.62
CA TYR A 190 11.23 0.50 -4.19
C TYR A 190 12.20 1.13 -5.20
N ARG A 191 12.62 0.39 -6.22
CA ARG A 191 13.57 0.81 -7.27
C ARG A 191 13.14 0.27 -8.64
N PRO A 192 12.24 0.95 -9.39
CA PRO A 192 11.51 2.16 -9.02
C PRO A 192 10.51 1.92 -7.89
N LEU A 193 10.16 2.99 -7.16
CA LEU A 193 9.06 2.93 -6.19
C LEU A 193 7.74 2.85 -6.96
N THR A 194 7.05 1.73 -6.82
CA THR A 194 5.69 1.54 -7.33
C THR A 194 4.80 1.18 -6.15
N ALA A 195 3.72 1.94 -5.94
CA ALA A 195 2.84 1.78 -4.78
C ALA A 195 1.37 1.88 -5.18
N TYR A 196 0.58 0.94 -4.66
CA TYR A 196 -0.86 0.86 -4.83
C TYR A 196 -1.55 0.96 -3.47
N MET A 197 -2.66 1.69 -3.41
CA MET A 197 -3.58 1.66 -2.27
C MET A 197 -4.88 0.99 -2.70
N TYR A 198 -5.40 0.10 -1.86
CA TYR A 198 -6.73 -0.45 -2.05
C TYR A 198 -7.77 0.64 -1.81
N ALA A 199 -8.81 0.73 -2.65
CA ALA A 199 -9.86 1.75 -2.52
C ALA A 199 -10.69 1.56 -1.25
N GLU A 200 -10.87 0.32 -0.80
CA GLU A 200 -11.51 -0.01 0.47
C GLU A 200 -10.52 -0.20 1.62
N GLY A 201 -11.05 -0.26 2.84
CA GLY A 201 -10.29 -0.40 4.08
C GLY A 201 -11.24 -0.59 5.26
N LEU A 202 -10.73 -0.46 6.49
CA LEU A 202 -11.54 -0.64 7.69
C LEU A 202 -11.38 0.54 8.65
N ALA A 203 -12.48 1.17 9.05
CA ALA A 203 -12.48 1.97 10.28
C ALA A 203 -12.69 1.07 11.49
N ARG A 204 -11.88 1.25 12.54
CA ARG A 204 -11.95 0.48 13.79
C ARG A 204 -12.34 1.40 14.94
N PHE A 205 -13.47 1.13 15.58
CA PHE A 205 -14.01 1.96 16.66
C PHE A 205 -13.56 1.48 18.04
N GLY A 206 -13.30 2.43 18.95
CA GLY A 206 -13.20 2.14 20.37
C GLY A 206 -14.53 1.61 20.93
N MET A 207 -14.47 0.74 21.93
CA MET A 207 -15.66 0.17 22.57
C MET A 207 -16.52 1.23 23.26
N ASN A 208 -15.90 2.18 23.97
CA ASN A 208 -16.57 3.18 24.79
C ASN A 208 -16.53 4.58 24.16
N LYS A 209 -17.51 5.44 24.50
CA LYS A 209 -17.53 6.85 24.07
C LYS A 209 -16.28 7.59 24.56
N TYR A 210 -15.77 8.46 23.71
CA TYR A 210 -14.54 9.21 23.92
C TYR A 210 -14.69 10.33 24.95
N THR A 211 -13.73 10.46 25.86
CA THR A 211 -13.59 11.59 26.79
C THR A 211 -12.12 11.69 27.23
N LEU A 212 -11.66 12.87 27.63
CA LEU A 212 -10.36 13.08 28.27
C LEU A 212 -10.43 13.08 29.81
N SER A 213 -11.62 12.91 30.40
CA SER A 213 -11.79 12.79 31.85
C SER A 213 -11.25 11.46 32.41
N ASP A 214 -11.21 10.41 31.57
CA ASP A 214 -10.86 9.02 31.93
C ASP A 214 -9.79 8.48 30.96
N ILE A 215 -8.57 9.01 31.06
CA ILE A 215 -7.44 8.66 30.16
C ILE A 215 -6.91 7.24 30.36
N HIS A 216 -7.16 6.63 31.51
CA HIS A 216 -6.63 5.31 31.87
C HIS A 216 -7.46 4.16 31.29
N ASN A 217 -8.65 4.43 30.74
CA ASN A 217 -9.55 3.43 30.18
C ASN A 217 -9.19 3.11 28.71
N PRO A 218 -8.53 1.98 28.42
CA PRO A 218 -8.02 1.70 27.08
C PRO A 218 -9.15 1.55 26.05
N TYR A 219 -10.34 1.13 26.45
CA TYR A 219 -11.51 0.93 25.59
C TYR A 219 -12.08 2.23 25.00
N ARG A 220 -11.68 3.40 25.49
CA ARG A 220 -12.00 4.73 24.92
C ARG A 220 -10.90 5.25 23.98
N HIS A 221 -9.64 4.93 24.30
CA HIS A 221 -8.46 5.56 23.69
C HIS A 221 -7.76 4.68 22.65
N LEU A 222 -7.90 3.35 22.74
CA LEU A 222 -7.28 2.36 21.87
C LEU A 222 -8.33 1.65 21.01
N THR A 223 -8.14 1.73 19.70
CA THR A 223 -9.05 1.24 18.66
C THR A 223 -8.63 -0.14 18.11
N ASN A 224 -7.56 -0.74 18.66
CA ASN A 224 -7.07 -2.04 18.26
C ASN A 224 -8.15 -3.12 18.44
N SER A 225 -8.46 -3.85 17.37
CA SER A 225 -9.50 -4.90 17.41
C SER A 225 -9.16 -6.05 18.36
N SER A 226 -7.88 -6.35 18.59
CA SER A 226 -7.43 -7.34 19.57
C SER A 226 -7.88 -7.02 21.00
N LEU A 227 -7.86 -5.73 21.38
CA LEU A 227 -8.28 -5.27 22.70
C LEU A 227 -9.80 -5.12 22.79
N ASN A 228 -10.44 -4.63 21.72
CA ASN A 228 -11.88 -4.39 21.74
C ASN A 228 -12.71 -5.69 21.59
N LYS A 229 -12.22 -6.72 20.90
CA LYS A 229 -12.90 -8.03 20.80
C LYS A 229 -13.15 -8.72 22.14
N THR A 230 -12.20 -8.59 23.07
CA THR A 230 -12.25 -9.25 24.39
C THR A 230 -12.97 -8.42 25.45
N GLY A 231 -13.43 -7.22 25.10
CA GLY A 231 -14.25 -6.40 26.00
C GLY A 231 -15.71 -6.87 26.02
N PRO A 232 -16.43 -6.70 27.15
CA PRO A 232 -17.77 -7.25 27.34
C PRO A 232 -18.83 -6.68 26.37
N ARG A 233 -18.61 -5.47 25.83
CA ARG A 233 -19.57 -4.75 24.98
C ARG A 233 -19.26 -4.84 23.48
N TYR A 234 -18.47 -5.84 23.04
CA TYR A 234 -18.04 -5.94 21.63
C TYR A 234 -19.17 -6.31 20.67
N ALA A 235 -20.03 -7.24 21.08
CA ALA A 235 -21.15 -7.73 20.28
C ALA A 235 -22.39 -6.82 20.33
N GLU A 236 -22.43 -5.84 21.24
CA GLU A 236 -23.55 -4.89 21.33
C GLU A 236 -23.71 -4.08 20.04
N CYS A 237 -24.95 -3.98 19.57
CA CYS A 237 -25.29 -3.06 18.49
C CYS A 237 -25.27 -1.62 19.04
N LYS A 238 -24.22 -0.88 18.71
CA LYS A 238 -24.09 0.52 19.13
C LYS A 238 -24.96 1.43 18.28
N ASP A 239 -25.65 2.38 18.92
CA ASP A 239 -26.38 3.43 18.20
C ASP A 239 -25.52 4.07 17.11
N ARG A 240 -26.08 4.14 15.90
CA ARG A 240 -25.48 4.59 14.62
C ARG A 240 -24.25 3.84 14.11
N ILE A 241 -23.49 3.11 14.94
CA ILE A 241 -22.28 2.38 14.53
C ILE A 241 -22.60 0.93 14.13
N GLY A 242 -23.61 0.30 14.72
CA GLY A 242 -23.89 -1.13 14.53
C GLY A 242 -23.03 -2.04 15.42
N SER A 243 -23.04 -3.33 15.13
CA SER A 243 -22.30 -4.39 15.84
C SER A 243 -20.85 -4.54 15.36
N GLY A 244 -19.99 -5.17 16.17
CA GLY A 244 -18.64 -5.58 15.76
C GLY A 244 -17.58 -4.47 15.69
N CYS A 245 -17.94 -3.21 15.98
CA CYS A 245 -17.02 -2.08 16.10
C CYS A 245 -16.12 -1.81 14.86
N LYS A 246 -16.55 -2.21 13.66
CA LYS A 246 -15.82 -1.93 12.40
C LYS A 246 -16.77 -1.43 11.31
N TRP A 247 -16.28 -0.51 10.48
CA TRP A 247 -16.92 -0.07 9.24
C TRP A 247 -15.98 -0.24 8.06
N THR A 248 -16.52 -0.32 6.84
CA THR A 248 -15.73 -0.15 5.60
C THR A 248 -15.42 1.35 5.37
N LEU A 249 -14.45 1.67 4.51
CA LEU A 249 -14.19 3.07 4.15
C LEU A 249 -15.34 3.71 3.38
N LYS A 250 -16.14 2.95 2.62
CA LYS A 250 -17.39 3.44 2.01
C LYS A 250 -18.39 3.95 3.04
N GLN A 251 -18.57 3.23 4.15
CA GLN A 251 -19.41 3.69 5.27
C GLN A 251 -18.85 4.96 5.92
N VAL A 252 -17.52 5.03 6.14
CA VAL A 252 -16.84 6.25 6.62
C VAL A 252 -17.06 7.41 5.66
N ARG A 253 -16.81 7.22 4.36
CA ARG A 253 -16.91 8.26 3.34
C ARG A 253 -18.33 8.82 3.25
N ARG A 254 -19.35 7.96 3.27
CA ARG A 254 -20.77 8.38 3.38
C ARG A 254 -21.01 9.27 4.59
N ALA A 255 -20.49 8.92 5.76
CA ALA A 255 -20.61 9.73 6.97
C ALA A 255 -19.85 11.07 6.90
N LEU A 256 -18.67 11.10 6.28
CA LEU A 256 -17.87 12.32 6.10
C LEU A 256 -18.49 13.27 5.08
N VAL A 257 -18.83 12.78 3.89
CA VAL A 257 -19.54 13.54 2.84
C VAL A 257 -20.87 14.08 3.38
N GLY A 258 -21.54 13.27 4.21
CA GLY A 258 -22.73 13.63 4.97
C GLY A 258 -22.63 14.98 5.69
N ARG A 259 -21.53 15.18 6.41
CA ARG A 259 -21.32 16.28 7.37
C ARG A 259 -20.41 17.41 6.85
N TRP A 260 -19.54 17.14 5.87
CA TRP A 260 -18.47 18.05 5.45
C TRP A 260 -18.42 18.33 3.93
N GLY A 261 -19.30 17.72 3.14
CA GLY A 261 -19.39 17.97 1.69
C GLY A 261 -18.07 17.73 0.95
N ALA A 262 -17.72 18.62 0.03
CA ALA A 262 -16.56 18.52 -0.86
C ALA A 262 -15.19 18.54 -0.15
N VAL A 263 -15.12 18.93 1.13
CA VAL A 263 -13.86 18.98 1.89
C VAL A 263 -13.22 17.58 2.03
N GLU A 264 -14.03 16.51 1.98
CA GLU A 264 -13.58 15.12 2.08
C GLU A 264 -12.57 14.71 1.00
N TRP A 265 -12.67 15.22 -0.23
CA TRP A 265 -11.70 14.96 -1.30
C TRP A 265 -10.28 15.36 -0.89
N LEU A 266 -10.13 16.51 -0.24
CA LEU A 266 -8.84 16.99 0.25
C LEU A 266 -8.31 16.11 1.40
N VAL A 267 -9.19 15.54 2.22
CA VAL A 267 -8.79 14.58 3.27
C VAL A 267 -8.19 13.33 2.65
N TRP A 268 -8.85 12.72 1.67
CA TRP A 268 -8.34 11.53 1.00
C TRP A 268 -7.05 11.81 0.20
N GLN A 269 -6.89 12.98 -0.41
CA GLN A 269 -5.62 13.34 -1.04
C GLN A 269 -4.50 13.60 0.00
N ARG A 270 -4.81 14.13 1.19
CA ARG A 270 -3.84 14.19 2.31
C ARG A 270 -3.47 12.80 2.82
N VAL A 271 -4.43 11.87 2.89
CA VAL A 271 -4.19 10.46 3.26
C VAL A 271 -3.29 9.76 2.24
N ARG A 272 -3.60 9.90 0.93
CA ARG A 272 -2.74 9.42 -0.17
C ARG A 272 -1.32 9.95 -0.05
N ALA A 273 -1.18 11.27 0.11
CA ALA A 273 0.13 11.92 0.25
C ALA A 273 0.91 11.42 1.47
N LEU A 274 0.26 11.27 2.63
CA LEU A 274 0.84 10.72 3.85
C LEU A 274 1.41 9.31 3.62
N VAL A 275 0.67 8.44 2.93
CA VAL A 275 1.17 7.10 2.56
C VAL A 275 2.38 7.21 1.63
N THR A 276 2.26 7.94 0.51
CA THR A 276 3.38 8.10 -0.45
C THR A 276 4.65 8.66 0.21
N LEU A 277 4.53 9.70 1.03
CA LEU A 277 5.66 10.33 1.73
C LEU A 277 6.30 9.38 2.75
N THR A 278 5.51 8.54 3.44
CA THR A 278 6.03 7.51 4.34
C THR A 278 6.82 6.43 3.59
N LEU A 279 6.39 6.06 2.38
CA LEU A 279 7.12 5.11 1.54
C LEU A 279 8.41 5.72 0.97
N LEU A 280 8.37 6.98 0.52
CA LEU A 280 9.54 7.74 0.06
C LEU A 280 10.60 7.88 1.17
N ALA A 281 10.18 8.03 2.42
CA ALA A 281 11.09 8.12 3.57
C ALA A 281 11.98 6.87 3.77
N GLN A 282 11.57 5.69 3.29
CA GLN A 282 12.43 4.49 3.31
C GLN A 282 13.02 4.08 1.96
N ALA A 283 12.48 4.56 0.83
CA ALA A 283 12.93 4.19 -0.52
C ALA A 283 14.45 4.39 -0.75
N ALA A 284 15.06 5.35 -0.04
CA ALA A 284 16.50 5.55 -0.05
C ALA A 284 17.30 4.33 0.43
N GLY A 285 16.87 3.66 1.50
CA GLY A 285 17.57 2.56 2.17
C GLY A 285 17.16 1.15 1.72
N THR A 286 16.12 1.03 0.90
CA THR A 286 15.62 -0.26 0.37
C THR A 286 16.31 -0.60 -0.96
N PRO A 287 16.95 -1.79 -1.08
CA PRO A 287 17.56 -2.23 -2.34
C PRO A 287 16.51 -2.63 -3.39
N PRO A 288 16.88 -2.72 -4.67
CA PRO A 288 16.06 -3.39 -5.68
C PRO A 288 15.83 -4.87 -5.30
N ALA A 289 14.62 -5.38 -5.53
CA ALA A 289 14.27 -6.78 -5.29
C ALA A 289 13.28 -7.24 -6.35
N ARG A 290 13.62 -8.32 -7.06
CA ARG A 290 12.76 -8.98 -8.06
C ARG A 290 11.84 -9.97 -7.35
N ASN A 291 10.63 -10.17 -7.87
CA ASN A 291 9.60 -11.09 -7.35
C ASN A 291 9.25 -10.91 -5.85
N CYS A 292 9.64 -9.80 -5.23
CA CYS A 292 9.36 -9.48 -3.84
C CYS A 292 8.42 -8.27 -3.79
N PHE A 293 7.33 -8.38 -3.04
CA PHE A 293 6.44 -7.25 -2.76
C PHE A 293 6.36 -7.02 -1.25
N GLU A 294 5.76 -5.90 -0.84
CA GLU A 294 5.34 -5.67 0.53
C GLU A 294 3.85 -5.37 0.58
N PHE A 295 3.17 -5.96 1.56
CA PHE A 295 1.75 -5.73 1.83
C PHE A 295 1.60 -5.16 3.24
N TYR A 296 1.35 -3.85 3.33
CA TYR A 296 1.28 -3.09 4.57
C TYR A 296 -0.15 -2.77 4.98
N GLY A 297 -0.38 -2.69 6.29
CA GLY A 297 -1.53 -2.00 6.87
C GLY A 297 -1.12 -0.65 7.45
N PHE A 298 -1.57 0.45 6.86
CA PHE A 298 -1.36 1.78 7.41
C PHE A 298 -2.48 2.12 8.39
N ASP A 299 -2.11 2.64 9.56
CA ASP A 299 -3.05 3.04 10.61
C ASP A 299 -3.06 4.57 10.70
N VAL A 300 -4.17 5.19 10.28
CA VAL A 300 -4.32 6.65 10.17
C VAL A 300 -5.46 7.14 11.04
N LEU A 301 -5.21 8.18 11.84
CA LEU A 301 -6.24 8.85 12.66
C LEU A 301 -6.59 10.19 12.02
N LEU A 302 -7.89 10.49 11.88
CA LEU A 302 -8.34 11.85 11.56
C LEU A 302 -8.55 12.64 12.86
N ASP A 303 -8.14 13.90 12.89
CA ASP A 303 -8.54 14.83 13.96
C ASP A 303 -9.82 15.61 13.61
N GLU A 304 -10.34 16.37 14.57
CA GLU A 304 -11.53 17.23 14.40
C GLU A 304 -11.42 18.22 13.22
N SER A 305 -10.20 18.61 12.83
CA SER A 305 -9.90 19.53 11.73
C SER A 305 -9.75 18.81 10.38
N MET A 306 -10.07 17.51 10.35
CA MET A 306 -9.95 16.64 9.18
C MET A 306 -8.51 16.55 8.66
N LYS A 307 -7.52 16.67 9.56
CA LYS A 307 -6.11 16.39 9.28
C LYS A 307 -5.81 14.93 9.58
N PRO A 308 -5.23 14.17 8.62
CA PRO A 308 -4.79 12.81 8.87
C PRO A 308 -3.43 12.76 9.57
N TRP A 309 -3.31 11.87 10.53
CA TRP A 309 -2.10 11.58 11.31
C TRP A 309 -1.74 10.10 11.19
N LEU A 310 -0.47 9.80 10.91
CA LEU A 310 0.02 8.43 10.88
C LEU A 310 0.25 7.95 12.32
N ILE A 311 -0.32 6.78 12.65
CA ILE A 311 -0.23 6.18 13.99
C ILE A 311 0.83 5.06 14.03
N GLU A 312 0.78 4.15 13.05
CA GLU A 312 1.78 3.10 12.80
C GLU A 312 1.63 2.54 11.37
N VAL A 313 2.66 1.80 10.91
CA VAL A 313 2.59 0.96 9.72
C VAL A 313 2.80 -0.49 10.17
N ASN A 314 1.89 -1.38 9.80
CA ASN A 314 1.94 -2.79 10.16
C ASN A 314 2.50 -3.61 9.00
N LEU A 315 3.60 -4.33 9.25
CA LEU A 315 4.09 -5.41 8.39
C LEU A 315 3.09 -6.57 8.45
N SER A 316 2.67 -7.11 7.30
CA SER A 316 1.70 -8.23 7.23
C SER A 316 0.42 -7.98 8.07
N PRO A 317 -0.47 -7.06 7.64
CA PRO A 317 -1.67 -6.69 8.41
C PRO A 317 -2.60 -7.89 8.64
N ALA A 318 -3.28 -7.89 9.79
CA ALA A 318 -4.11 -9.02 10.23
C ALA A 318 -5.25 -9.37 9.26
N LEU A 319 -5.13 -10.52 8.60
CA LEU A 319 -6.08 -11.07 7.62
C LEU A 319 -7.21 -11.92 8.23
N ALA A 320 -7.34 -11.98 9.56
CA ALA A 320 -8.49 -12.63 10.21
C ALA A 320 -9.82 -11.95 9.80
N ALA A 321 -10.86 -12.73 9.56
CA ALA A 321 -12.20 -12.23 9.23
C ALA A 321 -13.12 -12.46 10.42
N ASP A 322 -13.42 -11.39 11.17
CA ASP A 322 -14.09 -11.46 12.47
C ASP A 322 -15.55 -10.97 12.42
N CYS A 323 -15.87 -10.15 11.43
CA CYS A 323 -17.19 -9.62 11.15
C CYS A 323 -17.36 -9.41 9.64
N GLU A 324 -18.60 -9.15 9.21
CA GLU A 324 -18.96 -8.91 7.81
C GLU A 324 -18.02 -7.93 7.10
N ALA A 325 -17.74 -6.76 7.70
CA ALA A 325 -16.83 -5.77 7.14
C ALA A 325 -15.41 -6.31 6.82
N ASP A 326 -14.86 -7.25 7.60
CA ASP A 326 -13.59 -7.88 7.23
C ASP A 326 -13.74 -8.78 5.99
N VAL A 327 -14.84 -9.52 5.87
CA VAL A 327 -15.10 -10.42 4.73
C VAL A 327 -15.27 -9.60 3.45
N THR A 328 -16.17 -8.60 3.48
CA THR A 328 -16.48 -7.69 2.36
C THR A 328 -15.24 -6.99 1.83
N VAL A 329 -14.30 -6.60 2.70
CA VAL A 329 -13.08 -5.88 2.29
C VAL A 329 -11.94 -6.83 1.96
N LYS A 330 -11.61 -7.78 2.84
CA LYS A 330 -10.34 -8.52 2.74
C LYS A 330 -10.38 -9.67 1.74
N GLN A 331 -11.50 -10.36 1.55
CA GLN A 331 -11.55 -11.47 0.60
C GLN A 331 -11.36 -10.99 -0.85
N PRO A 332 -12.12 -9.99 -1.35
CA PRO A 332 -11.89 -9.45 -2.70
C PRO A 332 -10.51 -8.80 -2.85
N MET A 333 -10.05 -8.07 -1.82
CA MET A 333 -8.73 -7.44 -1.81
C MET A 333 -7.58 -8.42 -2.03
N LEU A 334 -7.62 -9.60 -1.39
CA LEU A 334 -6.58 -10.62 -1.56
C LEU A 334 -6.63 -11.28 -2.94
N HIS A 335 -7.83 -11.49 -3.51
CA HIS A 335 -7.94 -11.92 -4.90
C HIS A 335 -7.33 -10.88 -5.84
N GLU A 336 -7.81 -9.63 -5.80
CA GLU A 336 -7.32 -8.56 -6.66
C GLU A 336 -5.83 -8.23 -6.44
N LEU A 337 -5.29 -8.49 -5.23
CA LEU A 337 -3.86 -8.38 -4.94
C LEU A 337 -3.07 -9.41 -5.74
N PHE A 338 -3.50 -10.67 -5.77
CA PHE A 338 -2.82 -11.71 -6.53
C PHE A 338 -2.92 -11.47 -8.04
N ASP A 339 -4.04 -10.93 -8.52
CA ASP A 339 -4.16 -10.51 -9.92
C ASP A 339 -3.25 -9.32 -10.25
N LEU A 340 -3.13 -8.33 -9.33
CA LEU A 340 -2.22 -7.18 -9.46
C LEU A 340 -0.77 -7.65 -9.60
N LEU A 341 -0.39 -8.67 -8.84
CA LEU A 341 0.94 -9.27 -8.87
C LEU A 341 1.15 -10.25 -10.04
N GLY A 342 0.14 -10.47 -10.90
CA GLY A 342 0.19 -11.38 -12.04
C GLY A 342 0.29 -12.85 -11.65
N MET A 343 -0.27 -13.25 -10.51
CA MET A 343 -0.30 -14.65 -10.07
C MET A 343 -1.54 -15.34 -10.66
N PRO A 344 -1.40 -16.58 -11.17
CA PRO A 344 -2.43 -17.21 -11.99
C PRO A 344 -3.70 -17.53 -11.19
N MET A 345 -4.84 -17.60 -11.89
CA MET A 345 -6.05 -18.24 -11.40
C MET A 345 -6.20 -19.58 -12.14
N ARG A 346 -6.34 -20.68 -11.40
CA ARG A 346 -6.57 -22.01 -11.96
C ARG A 346 -8.04 -22.38 -11.81
N HIS A 347 -8.68 -22.70 -12.93
CA HIS A 347 -10.09 -23.09 -12.92
C HIS A 347 -10.25 -24.46 -12.25
N THR A 348 -10.72 -24.47 -11.00
CA THR A 348 -11.03 -25.69 -10.22
C THR A 348 -12.28 -26.45 -10.71
N GLY A 349 -12.62 -26.36 -11.99
CA GLY A 349 -13.88 -26.86 -12.54
C GLY A 349 -15.14 -26.14 -12.07
N LEU A 350 -15.08 -25.24 -11.08
CA LEU A 350 -16.24 -24.50 -10.57
C LEU A 350 -16.90 -23.59 -11.62
N SER A 351 -16.17 -23.15 -12.65
CA SER A 351 -16.73 -22.45 -13.81
C SER A 351 -17.59 -23.35 -14.72
N LEU A 352 -17.52 -24.68 -14.59
CA LEU A 352 -18.42 -25.64 -15.27
C LEU A 352 -19.74 -25.84 -14.52
N LEU A 353 -19.90 -25.26 -13.33
CA LEU A 353 -21.12 -25.34 -12.50
C LEU A 353 -21.97 -24.07 -12.54
N GLN A 354 -21.65 -23.10 -13.40
CA GLN A 354 -22.54 -21.97 -13.66
C GLN A 354 -23.78 -22.45 -14.43
N GLY A 355 -24.92 -22.52 -13.74
CA GLY A 355 -26.23 -22.61 -14.37
C GLY A 355 -26.48 -21.41 -15.30
N PRO A 356 -27.48 -21.50 -16.20
CA PRO A 356 -27.73 -20.47 -17.21
C PRO A 356 -27.99 -19.09 -16.57
N PRO A 357 -27.57 -17.99 -17.24
CA PRO A 357 -27.60 -16.66 -16.64
C PRO A 357 -29.02 -16.22 -16.31
N THR A 358 -29.25 -15.90 -15.03
CA THR A 358 -30.45 -15.21 -14.59
C THR A 358 -30.45 -13.79 -15.14
N ILE A 359 -31.30 -13.53 -16.14
CA ILE A 359 -31.61 -12.19 -16.60
C ILE A 359 -32.36 -11.47 -15.48
N VAL A 360 -31.70 -10.51 -14.83
CA VAL A 360 -32.32 -9.67 -13.80
C VAL A 360 -33.03 -8.50 -14.49
N ASN A 361 -34.29 -8.71 -14.89
CA ASN A 361 -35.16 -7.61 -15.29
C ASN A 361 -35.75 -6.96 -14.03
N SER A 362 -35.35 -5.71 -13.77
CA SER A 362 -35.85 -4.90 -12.65
C SER A 362 -36.69 -3.73 -13.15
N CYS A 363 -38.02 -3.86 -13.09
CA CYS A 363 -39.01 -2.78 -13.05
C CYS A 363 -40.11 -3.27 -12.08
N SER A 364 -40.25 -2.65 -10.90
CA SER A 364 -41.02 -1.41 -10.63
C SER A 364 -42.52 -1.70 -10.48
N SER A 365 -43.07 -1.32 -9.33
CA SER A 365 -44.40 -1.69 -8.83
C SER A 365 -45.40 -0.53 -8.87
N GLU A 366 -46.46 -0.69 -9.67
CA GLU A 366 -47.71 0.10 -9.74
C GLU A 366 -48.79 -0.85 -10.36
N ASP A 367 -50.04 -1.00 -9.92
CA ASP A 367 -50.71 -0.63 -8.65
C ASP A 367 -51.96 -1.55 -8.39
N GLU A 368 -53.16 -1.03 -8.07
CA GLU A 368 -54.34 -1.78 -7.56
C GLU A 368 -55.25 -2.58 -8.54
N SER A 369 -55.98 -3.54 -7.92
CA SER A 369 -57.41 -3.92 -8.13
C SER A 369 -57.81 -5.12 -9.02
N GLY A 370 -58.74 -5.95 -8.51
CA GLY A 370 -59.66 -6.77 -9.34
C GLY A 370 -59.57 -8.31 -9.24
N ALA A 371 -60.53 -8.90 -8.52
CA ALA A 371 -60.99 -10.30 -8.37
C ALA A 371 -60.74 -11.39 -9.49
N PRO A 372 -60.88 -12.70 -9.19
CA PRO A 372 -60.16 -13.79 -9.88
C PRO A 372 -60.97 -14.64 -10.89
N ARG A 373 -60.28 -15.38 -11.77
CA ARG A 373 -60.80 -16.66 -12.32
C ARG A 373 -59.71 -17.65 -12.80
N ALA A 374 -60.16 -18.89 -13.01
CA ALA A 374 -59.38 -20.15 -12.99
C ALA A 374 -58.89 -20.63 -14.39
N PRO A 375 -58.11 -21.75 -14.50
CA PRO A 375 -57.15 -22.00 -15.60
C PRO A 375 -57.64 -22.96 -16.69
N ARG A 376 -56.81 -23.23 -17.72
CA ARG A 376 -56.75 -24.54 -18.43
C ARG A 376 -55.56 -24.74 -19.40
N VAL A 377 -54.93 -25.93 -19.28
CA VAL A 377 -54.51 -26.88 -20.35
C VAL A 377 -53.62 -26.33 -21.50
N ALA A 378 -52.31 -26.63 -21.59
CA ALA A 378 -51.61 -27.91 -21.85
C ALA A 378 -51.74 -28.48 -23.30
N THR A 379 -50.61 -28.77 -23.97
CA THR A 379 -50.28 -30.08 -24.61
C THR A 379 -48.98 -30.13 -25.43
N SER A 380 -48.38 -31.33 -25.48
CA SER A 380 -47.56 -31.99 -26.54
C SER A 380 -46.42 -31.24 -27.25
N MET A 381 -45.12 -31.64 -27.18
CA MET A 381 -44.40 -32.88 -27.59
C MET A 381 -44.03 -33.06 -29.09
N ARG A 382 -42.78 -33.56 -29.30
CA ARG A 382 -42.21 -34.32 -30.47
C ARG A 382 -41.86 -33.53 -31.76
N ARG A 383 -40.88 -33.93 -32.60
CA ARG A 383 -39.61 -34.74 -32.47
C ARG A 383 -38.79 -34.67 -33.79
N GLY A 384 -37.45 -34.65 -33.73
CA GLY A 384 -36.53 -35.05 -34.82
C GLY A 384 -36.34 -34.08 -36.01
N ALA A 385 -35.42 -34.28 -36.96
CA ALA A 385 -34.20 -35.12 -36.98
C ALA A 385 -33.24 -34.74 -38.15
N ARG A 386 -31.91 -34.77 -37.90
CA ARG A 386 -30.75 -35.00 -38.81
C ARG A 386 -30.73 -34.47 -40.28
N PHE A 387 -29.60 -33.88 -40.71
CA PHE A 387 -28.77 -34.42 -41.82
C PHE A 387 -27.31 -33.88 -41.80
N ARG A 388 -26.41 -34.44 -42.64
CA ARG A 388 -24.93 -34.32 -42.63
C ARG A 388 -24.38 -33.49 -43.82
N ARG A 389 -23.18 -32.89 -43.70
CA ARG A 389 -21.90 -33.31 -44.38
C ARG A 389 -20.75 -32.27 -44.34
N ARG A 390 -19.51 -32.78 -44.13
CA ARG A 390 -18.19 -32.42 -44.76
C ARG A 390 -17.73 -30.93 -44.79
N ARG A 391 -16.45 -30.53 -44.73
CA ARG A 391 -15.09 -31.05 -44.41
C ARG A 391 -14.13 -29.95 -44.94
N ALA A 392 -13.15 -29.45 -44.18
CA ALA A 392 -11.82 -29.02 -44.67
C ALA A 392 -11.01 -28.30 -43.57
N MET A 393 -9.72 -28.62 -43.48
CA MET A 393 -8.67 -27.77 -42.87
C MET A 393 -7.88 -27.15 -44.03
N PRO A 394 -7.12 -26.05 -43.81
CA PRO A 394 -5.67 -26.25 -43.86
C PRO A 394 -4.85 -25.43 -42.84
N ILE A 395 -3.60 -25.86 -42.72
CA ILE A 395 -2.47 -25.31 -41.95
C ILE A 395 -1.73 -24.27 -42.83
N HIS A 396 -1.15 -23.21 -42.25
CA HIS A 396 0.25 -22.82 -42.53
C HIS A 396 0.82 -21.77 -41.56
N CYS A 397 2.13 -21.92 -41.28
CA CYS A 397 3.01 -21.00 -40.56
C CYS A 397 3.69 -20.00 -41.54
N ILE A 398 4.75 -19.32 -41.04
CA ILE A 398 5.82 -18.52 -41.73
C ILE A 398 5.65 -16.99 -41.57
N THR A 399 6.66 -16.14 -41.35
CA THR A 399 8.03 -16.21 -40.73
C THR A 399 8.50 -14.74 -40.48
N LEU A 400 9.46 -14.52 -39.57
CA LEU A 400 10.09 -13.22 -39.26
C LEU A 400 10.90 -12.61 -40.42
N GLN A 401 11.11 -11.28 -40.40
CA GLN A 401 12.20 -10.61 -41.12
C GLN A 401 12.90 -9.53 -40.25
N HIS A 402 14.22 -9.41 -40.42
CA HIS A 402 15.09 -8.37 -39.88
C HIS A 402 15.41 -7.31 -40.95
N PRO A 403 15.78 -6.07 -40.58
CA PRO A 403 16.24 -5.04 -41.51
C PRO A 403 17.75 -5.11 -41.80
N THR A 404 18.15 -4.73 -43.02
CA THR A 404 19.55 -4.59 -43.48
C THR A 404 20.00 -3.12 -43.54
N ALA A 405 21.32 -2.89 -43.61
CA ALA A 405 21.96 -1.57 -43.57
C ALA A 405 22.59 -1.13 -44.92
N ASP A 406 23.30 0.02 -44.89
CA ASP A 406 24.07 0.70 -45.96
C ASP A 406 23.25 1.46 -47.04
N LYS A 407 23.67 2.63 -47.58
CA LYS A 407 24.93 3.42 -47.47
C LYS A 407 24.77 4.91 -47.87
N PHE A 408 25.58 5.78 -47.25
CA PHE A 408 26.22 7.06 -47.72
C PHE A 408 25.58 7.99 -48.79
N THR A 409 25.57 9.30 -48.48
CA THR A 409 26.22 10.37 -49.30
C THR A 409 26.66 11.56 -48.43
N ASP A 410 27.85 12.12 -48.71
CA ASP A 410 28.39 13.36 -48.11
C ASP A 410 28.00 14.62 -48.90
N LEU A 411 27.98 15.79 -48.25
CA LEU A 411 28.41 17.07 -48.84
C LEU A 411 28.81 18.09 -47.74
N ASN A 412 29.61 19.08 -48.12
CA ASN A 412 30.66 19.67 -47.26
C ASN A 412 30.73 21.21 -47.40
N LYS A 413 30.99 21.99 -46.32
CA LYS A 413 32.00 23.10 -46.23
C LYS A 413 31.87 24.11 -45.05
N ASN A 414 33.05 24.45 -44.49
CA ASN A 414 33.52 25.73 -43.89
C ASN A 414 32.87 26.30 -42.60
N GLY A 415 33.60 26.89 -41.62
CA GLY A 415 35.07 26.97 -41.37
C GLY A 415 35.52 28.08 -40.38
N HIS A 416 36.63 27.84 -39.63
CA HIS A 416 37.51 28.81 -38.89
C HIS A 416 37.00 29.50 -37.58
N THR A 417 37.81 29.85 -36.54
CA THR A 417 39.30 29.86 -36.31
C THR A 417 39.75 29.93 -34.81
N GLY A 418 40.88 29.25 -34.45
CA GLY A 418 41.97 29.64 -33.49
C GLY A 418 41.73 29.58 -31.96
N ARG A 419 42.70 29.36 -31.02
CA ARG A 419 44.17 29.06 -30.90
C ARG A 419 44.38 28.24 -29.57
N LEU A 420 45.25 27.24 -29.36
CA LEU A 420 46.75 27.15 -29.27
C LEU A 420 47.41 28.00 -28.14
N ASN A 421 48.42 27.56 -27.33
CA ASN A 421 49.01 26.23 -26.97
C ASN A 421 50.06 26.35 -25.79
N ASN A 422 50.68 25.21 -25.37
CA ASN A 422 51.91 25.01 -24.52
C ASN A 422 51.81 25.19 -22.97
N SER A 423 52.38 24.38 -22.04
CA SER A 423 53.60 23.51 -21.92
C SER A 423 54.90 24.28 -21.52
N LEU A 424 55.84 23.83 -20.66
CA LEU A 424 56.11 22.57 -19.89
C LEU A 424 57.19 22.85 -18.78
N ILE A 425 57.70 21.80 -18.08
CA ILE A 425 58.95 21.71 -17.24
C ILE A 425 58.87 22.16 -15.75
N GLU A 426 59.47 21.51 -14.71
CA GLU A 426 59.90 20.12 -14.40
C GLU A 426 60.43 20.01 -12.93
N THR A 427 60.75 18.78 -12.47
CA THR A 427 61.61 18.37 -11.32
C THR A 427 60.99 18.12 -9.92
N SER A 428 61.49 17.04 -9.29
CA SER A 428 61.14 16.52 -7.95
C SER A 428 62.39 16.48 -7.04
N PRO A 429 62.31 15.96 -5.79
CA PRO A 429 62.81 14.58 -5.61
C PRO A 429 62.09 13.72 -4.55
N GLU A 430 62.32 12.39 -4.61
CA GLU A 430 61.88 11.34 -3.67
C GLU A 430 62.96 11.00 -2.61
N ILE A 431 62.60 10.33 -1.50
CA ILE A 431 63.39 9.22 -0.87
C ILE A 431 62.42 8.16 -0.24
N PRO A 432 62.71 6.83 -0.23
CA PRO A 432 61.66 5.79 -0.04
C PRO A 432 61.95 4.57 0.91
N LYS A 433 60.93 3.68 1.04
CA LYS A 433 60.95 2.20 1.29
C LYS A 433 61.27 1.55 2.67
N SER A 434 60.33 0.71 3.15
CA SER A 434 60.42 -0.74 3.53
C SER A 434 59.19 -1.14 4.39
N GLN A 435 58.68 -2.38 4.48
CA GLN A 435 58.81 -3.66 3.74
C GLN A 435 57.50 -4.49 3.91
N SER A 436 57.33 -5.58 3.16
CA SER A 436 56.20 -6.55 3.23
C SER A 436 56.38 -7.56 4.42
N SER A 437 55.46 -8.45 4.84
CA SER A 437 54.35 -9.18 4.16
C SER A 437 53.43 -9.92 5.17
N SER A 438 52.35 -10.57 4.66
CA SER A 438 51.41 -11.52 5.35
C SER A 438 50.40 -10.91 6.35
N SER A 439 49.16 -11.38 6.51
CA SER A 439 48.44 -12.54 5.92
C SER A 439 46.93 -12.30 5.74
N VAL A 440 46.32 -13.00 4.78
CA VAL A 440 44.92 -13.51 4.70
C VAL A 440 43.95 -13.11 5.85
N GLY A 441 42.75 -12.57 5.63
CA GLY A 441 41.90 -12.58 4.44
C GLY A 441 40.47 -12.98 4.84
N GLY A 442 39.61 -11.99 5.11
CA GLY A 442 38.28 -12.21 5.70
C GLY A 442 37.49 -10.93 5.91
N GLY A 443 37.46 -10.06 4.89
CA GLY A 443 36.71 -8.81 4.92
C GLY A 443 35.25 -9.02 4.54
N ASP A 444 34.35 -9.01 5.53
CA ASP A 444 32.91 -9.01 5.29
C ASP A 444 32.51 -7.69 4.60
N CYS A 445 32.06 -7.77 3.35
CA CYS A 445 31.70 -6.58 2.57
C CYS A 445 30.35 -6.03 3.03
N GLU A 446 30.36 -5.22 4.10
CA GLU A 446 29.32 -4.21 4.31
C GLU A 446 29.38 -3.17 3.17
N GLU A 447 28.81 -3.52 2.00
CA GLU A 447 28.37 -2.53 1.03
C GLU A 447 27.32 -1.64 1.71
N THR A 448 27.80 -0.56 2.32
CA THR A 448 26.96 0.58 2.72
C THR A 448 26.40 1.20 1.45
N TRP A 449 25.20 0.75 1.05
CA TRP A 449 24.45 1.22 -0.11
C TRP A 449 24.19 2.74 -0.05
N ARG A 450 25.17 3.53 -0.51
CA ARG A 450 25.06 4.98 -0.64
C ARG A 450 24.17 5.31 -1.84
N GLY A 451 22.94 5.71 -1.53
CA GLY A 451 22.17 6.71 -2.26
C GLY A 451 22.10 6.62 -3.79
N GLY A 452 21.04 6.00 -4.29
CA GLY A 452 20.46 6.35 -5.60
C GLY A 452 21.01 5.61 -6.82
N TYR A 453 20.47 5.99 -7.98
CA TYR A 453 20.73 5.38 -9.29
C TYR A 453 22.07 5.84 -9.91
N ALA A 454 23.07 6.11 -9.09
CA ALA A 454 24.27 6.86 -9.45
C ALA A 454 25.05 6.23 -10.63
N THR A 455 25.15 4.90 -10.67
CA THR A 455 25.90 4.18 -11.71
C THR A 455 24.98 3.50 -12.72
N ALA A 456 25.43 3.34 -13.98
CA ALA A 456 24.71 2.58 -14.99
C ALA A 456 24.42 1.12 -14.55
N ALA A 457 25.32 0.52 -13.77
CA ALA A 457 25.12 -0.80 -13.17
C ALA A 457 24.02 -0.81 -12.08
N SER A 458 23.84 0.26 -11.32
CA SER A 458 22.70 0.41 -10.39
C SER A 458 21.37 0.59 -11.13
N ARG A 459 21.38 1.31 -12.26
CA ARG A 459 20.20 1.49 -13.13
C ARG A 459 19.74 0.19 -13.77
N ARG A 460 20.67 -0.61 -14.34
CA ARG A 460 20.37 -1.95 -14.86
C ARG A 460 19.77 -2.86 -13.79
N ARG A 461 20.43 -3.01 -12.64
CA ARG A 461 19.91 -3.81 -11.50
C ARG A 461 18.49 -3.40 -11.05
N ALA A 462 18.15 -2.11 -11.11
CA ALA A 462 16.79 -1.65 -10.81
C ALA A 462 15.78 -1.95 -11.93
N LEU A 463 16.17 -1.81 -13.20
CA LEU A 463 15.34 -2.18 -14.35
C LEU A 463 15.03 -3.69 -14.36
N ASP A 464 16.05 -4.51 -14.11
CA ASP A 464 15.95 -5.97 -14.00
C ASP A 464 15.01 -6.36 -12.85
N ALA A 465 15.16 -5.74 -11.67
CA ALA A 465 14.26 -5.95 -10.53
C ALA A 465 12.82 -5.49 -10.80
N SER A 466 12.61 -4.51 -11.70
CA SER A 466 11.27 -4.05 -12.10
C SER A 466 10.52 -5.04 -12.99
N THR A 467 11.18 -6.08 -13.52
CA THR A 467 10.58 -7.10 -14.37
C THR A 467 10.56 -8.44 -13.65
N TRP A 468 9.37 -8.87 -13.22
CA TRP A 468 9.19 -10.12 -12.51
C TRP A 468 9.23 -11.33 -13.45
N GLY A 469 9.51 -12.53 -12.91
CA GLY A 469 9.64 -13.76 -13.70
C GLY A 469 8.34 -14.27 -14.32
N ASN A 470 7.18 -13.82 -13.83
CA ASN A 470 5.87 -14.00 -14.50
C ASN A 470 5.60 -12.97 -15.61
N GLY A 471 6.59 -12.17 -16.02
CA GLY A 471 6.47 -11.17 -17.08
C GLY A 471 5.86 -9.83 -16.67
N VAL A 472 5.44 -9.65 -15.41
CA VAL A 472 4.93 -8.36 -14.91
C VAL A 472 6.04 -7.31 -14.92
N ARG A 473 5.76 -6.15 -15.55
CA ARG A 473 6.71 -5.05 -15.75
C ARG A 473 6.27 -3.82 -14.95
N TRP A 474 6.88 -3.58 -13.79
CA TRP A 474 6.52 -2.48 -12.89
C TRP A 474 6.92 -1.09 -13.38
N HIS A 475 7.74 -0.98 -14.42
CA HIS A 475 7.92 0.27 -15.17
C HIS A 475 6.70 0.62 -16.05
N ARG A 476 5.78 -0.34 -16.31
CA ARG A 476 4.48 -0.14 -16.99
C ARG A 476 3.30 -0.41 -16.05
N ALA A 477 3.51 -0.21 -14.75
CA ALA A 477 2.53 -0.46 -13.69
C ALA A 477 1.16 0.17 -14.02
N PRO A 478 0.06 -0.61 -14.16
CA PRO A 478 -1.25 -0.08 -14.56
C PRO A 478 -1.78 0.97 -13.56
N ALA A 479 -2.61 1.90 -14.02
CA ALA A 479 -3.19 2.94 -13.14
C ALA A 479 -4.12 2.35 -12.07
N ARG A 480 -4.83 1.28 -12.43
CA ARG A 480 -5.73 0.50 -11.58
C ARG A 480 -5.69 -0.98 -11.97
N LEU A 481 -5.88 -1.86 -10.99
CA LEU A 481 -6.44 -3.19 -11.22
C LEU A 481 -7.50 -3.48 -10.14
N GLY A 482 -8.75 -3.73 -10.54
CA GLY A 482 -9.86 -3.82 -9.60
C GLY A 482 -9.99 -2.55 -8.75
N HIS A 483 -9.85 -2.69 -7.45
CA HIS A 483 -9.84 -1.63 -6.45
C HIS A 483 -8.42 -1.23 -5.99
N TRP A 484 -7.36 -1.86 -6.51
CA TRP A 484 -5.99 -1.39 -6.31
C TRP A 484 -5.67 -0.23 -7.26
N ILE A 485 -5.49 0.97 -6.71
CA ILE A 485 -5.21 2.20 -7.49
C ILE A 485 -3.76 2.64 -7.25
N ARG A 486 -3.02 2.95 -8.33
CA ARG A 486 -1.62 3.37 -8.27
C ARG A 486 -1.50 4.77 -7.65
N ILE A 487 -0.94 4.84 -6.45
CA ILE A 487 -0.72 6.11 -5.77
C ILE A 487 0.63 6.75 -6.14
N TYR A 488 1.62 5.94 -6.52
CA TYR A 488 2.94 6.39 -6.97
C TYR A 488 3.57 5.36 -7.94
N PRO A 489 4.31 5.77 -8.99
CA PRO A 489 4.50 7.15 -9.42
C PRO A 489 3.21 7.74 -10.02
N HIS A 490 3.07 9.08 -9.98
CA HIS A 490 1.88 9.76 -10.50
C HIS A 490 1.82 9.69 -12.04
N THR A 491 2.97 9.75 -12.69
CA THR A 491 3.17 9.60 -14.14
C THR A 491 4.10 8.44 -14.42
N LEU A 492 4.00 7.85 -15.62
CA LEU A 492 4.99 6.89 -16.13
C LEU A 492 5.87 7.59 -17.18
N PRO A 493 7.13 7.17 -17.37
CA PRO A 493 7.98 7.63 -18.47
C PRO A 493 7.33 7.35 -19.84
N GLN A 494 7.60 8.21 -20.83
CA GLN A 494 7.19 7.98 -22.22
C GLN A 494 8.17 7.08 -22.99
N ASP A 495 9.44 7.07 -22.61
CA ASP A 495 10.49 6.22 -23.19
C ASP A 495 10.65 4.93 -22.36
N GLU A 496 10.54 3.78 -23.03
CA GLU A 496 10.58 2.46 -22.40
C GLU A 496 11.93 2.10 -21.77
N LEU A 497 13.02 2.76 -22.19
CA LEU A 497 14.39 2.52 -21.71
C LEU A 497 14.79 3.42 -20.54
N GLN A 498 13.95 4.39 -20.15
CA GLN A 498 14.24 5.34 -19.08
C GLN A 498 13.34 5.12 -17.87
N LEU A 499 13.89 4.54 -16.81
CA LEU A 499 13.34 4.74 -15.46
C LEU A 499 13.47 6.23 -15.11
N SER A 500 12.40 6.89 -14.68
CA SER A 500 12.53 8.25 -14.15
C SER A 500 13.41 8.20 -12.90
N VAL A 501 14.59 8.83 -13.01
CA VAL A 501 15.53 8.99 -11.90
C VAL A 501 15.05 10.16 -11.03
N GLU A 502 13.82 10.04 -10.49
CA GLU A 502 13.34 11.05 -9.55
C GLU A 502 14.19 10.98 -8.28
N GLU A 503 14.91 12.07 -7.99
CA GLU A 503 15.54 12.23 -6.70
C GLU A 503 14.44 12.33 -5.62
N ALA A 504 14.73 11.89 -4.39
CA ALA A 504 13.77 11.97 -3.29
C ALA A 504 13.22 13.40 -3.07
N ARG A 505 14.00 14.43 -3.43
CA ARG A 505 13.58 15.84 -3.44
C ARG A 505 12.49 16.13 -4.48
N GLU A 506 12.63 15.61 -5.69
CA GLU A 506 11.66 15.77 -6.78
C GLU A 506 10.37 15.00 -6.48
N SER A 507 10.47 13.76 -6.00
CA SER A 507 9.31 12.95 -5.61
C SER A 507 8.49 13.63 -4.50
N VAL A 508 9.14 14.24 -3.50
CA VAL A 508 8.45 15.02 -2.45
C VAL A 508 7.84 16.31 -3.04
N ALA A 509 8.51 16.98 -3.98
CA ALA A 509 7.96 18.14 -4.68
C ALA A 509 6.73 17.79 -5.53
N HIS A 510 6.70 16.63 -6.19
CA HIS A 510 5.55 16.10 -6.91
C HIS A 510 4.34 15.89 -5.98
N VAL A 511 4.53 15.25 -4.81
CA VAL A 511 3.46 15.13 -3.81
C VAL A 511 3.01 16.51 -3.28
N SER A 512 3.93 17.46 -3.13
CA SER A 512 3.57 18.84 -2.77
C SER A 512 2.76 19.55 -3.86
N LYS A 513 3.05 19.30 -5.15
CA LYS A 513 2.29 19.84 -6.30
C LYS A 513 0.87 19.27 -6.31
N LEU A 514 0.73 17.96 -6.15
CA LEU A 514 -0.56 17.26 -6.02
C LEU A 514 -1.42 17.88 -4.89
N LEU A 515 -0.86 18.07 -3.70
CA LEU A 515 -1.58 18.65 -2.56
C LEU A 515 -1.95 20.14 -2.72
N ARG A 516 -1.23 20.90 -3.54
CA ARG A 516 -1.62 22.29 -3.88
C ARG A 516 -2.75 22.29 -4.90
N ALA A 517 -2.58 21.57 -6.01
CA ALA A 517 -3.61 21.44 -7.04
C ALA A 517 -4.94 20.93 -6.47
N ALA A 518 -4.93 19.92 -5.59
CA ALA A 518 -6.14 19.41 -4.94
C ALA A 518 -6.87 20.46 -4.07
N ARG A 519 -6.14 21.34 -3.36
CA ARG A 519 -6.76 22.44 -2.60
C ARG A 519 -7.41 23.47 -3.51
N GLU A 520 -6.75 23.80 -4.61
CA GLU A 520 -7.25 24.77 -5.58
C GLU A 520 -8.49 24.25 -6.29
N VAL A 521 -8.49 22.99 -6.76
CA VAL A 521 -9.68 22.35 -7.35
C VAL A 521 -10.84 22.33 -6.35
N VAL A 522 -10.63 21.96 -5.08
CA VAL A 522 -11.69 22.00 -4.05
C VAL A 522 -12.22 23.42 -3.80
N LYS A 523 -11.36 24.45 -3.91
CA LYS A 523 -11.76 25.86 -3.81
C LYS A 523 -12.56 26.32 -5.04
N GLU A 524 -12.17 25.87 -6.23
CA GLU A 524 -12.81 26.17 -7.52
C GLU A 524 -14.18 25.48 -7.65
N SER A 525 -14.32 24.24 -7.18
CA SER A 525 -15.61 23.54 -7.03
C SER A 525 -16.49 24.10 -5.89
N GLY A 526 -16.09 25.19 -5.27
CA GLY A 526 -16.66 25.72 -4.02
C GLY A 526 -18.03 26.37 -4.19
N ARG A 527 -19.10 25.56 -4.21
CA ARG A 527 -20.44 25.84 -3.63
C ARG A 527 -21.47 24.73 -3.86
N ASP A 528 -21.16 23.73 -4.68
CA ASP A 528 -22.14 22.69 -5.02
C ASP A 528 -22.27 21.62 -3.92
N MET A 529 -22.84 22.02 -2.79
CA MET A 529 -23.21 21.11 -1.68
C MET A 529 -24.54 20.37 -1.94
N ARG A 530 -25.18 20.60 -3.10
CA ARG A 530 -26.50 20.06 -3.44
C ARG A 530 -26.46 19.04 -4.58
N ALA A 531 -25.38 18.99 -5.37
CA ALA A 531 -25.16 17.93 -6.35
C ALA A 531 -25.25 16.52 -5.73
N PRO A 532 -25.73 15.53 -6.50
CA PRO A 532 -25.70 14.12 -6.12
C PRO A 532 -24.33 13.68 -5.59
N ARG A 533 -24.37 12.83 -4.55
CA ARG A 533 -23.17 12.31 -3.87
C ARG A 533 -22.75 11.00 -4.52
N ASP A 534 -22.34 11.08 -5.79
CA ASP A 534 -22.13 9.93 -6.67
C ASP A 534 -20.74 9.91 -7.35
N ALA A 535 -20.54 8.90 -8.21
CA ALA A 535 -19.30 8.68 -8.94
C ALA A 535 -19.02 9.73 -10.05
N ALA A 536 -20.05 10.43 -10.56
CA ALA A 536 -19.86 11.47 -11.56
C ALA A 536 -19.15 12.68 -10.93
N ARG A 537 -19.50 13.01 -9.68
CA ARG A 537 -18.83 14.05 -8.88
C ARG A 537 -17.32 13.77 -8.71
N ASP A 538 -16.94 12.52 -8.47
CA ASP A 538 -15.54 12.11 -8.35
C ASP A 538 -14.79 12.17 -9.68
N SER A 539 -15.46 11.76 -10.77
CA SER A 539 -14.91 11.84 -12.13
C SER A 539 -14.62 13.29 -12.52
N ALA A 540 -15.48 14.24 -12.13
CA ALA A 540 -15.27 15.67 -12.33
C ALA A 540 -14.10 16.23 -11.49
N PHE A 541 -13.96 15.80 -10.23
CA PHE A 541 -12.81 16.16 -9.39
C PHE A 541 -11.49 15.63 -9.99
N GLU A 542 -11.47 14.35 -10.42
CA GLU A 542 -10.32 13.73 -11.07
C GLU A 542 -9.95 14.44 -12.37
N ALA A 543 -10.91 14.72 -13.25
CA ALA A 543 -10.65 15.41 -14.52
C ALA A 543 -10.05 16.81 -14.29
N SER A 544 -10.58 17.54 -13.31
CA SER A 544 -10.08 18.87 -12.92
C SER A 544 -8.66 18.81 -12.35
N LEU A 545 -8.38 17.83 -11.48
CA LEU A 545 -7.06 17.61 -10.89
C LEU A 545 -6.02 17.15 -11.92
N ARG A 546 -6.40 16.24 -12.82
CA ARG A 546 -5.59 15.78 -13.96
C ARG A 546 -5.20 16.94 -14.87
N LYS A 547 -6.18 17.77 -15.27
CA LYS A 547 -5.98 18.98 -16.08
C LYS A 547 -5.02 19.96 -15.39
N LYS A 548 -5.22 20.26 -14.11
CA LYS A 548 -4.39 21.21 -13.36
C LYS A 548 -2.96 20.71 -13.11
N LEU A 549 -2.73 19.40 -13.06
CA LEU A 549 -1.39 18.82 -12.89
C LEU A 549 -0.61 18.66 -14.20
N GLY A 550 -1.31 18.63 -15.34
CA GLY A 550 -0.74 18.29 -16.65
C GLY A 550 -0.50 16.78 -16.80
N TYR A 551 -1.28 15.94 -16.12
CA TYR A 551 -1.10 14.49 -16.13
C TYR A 551 -1.96 13.80 -17.20
N GLY A 552 -1.47 12.69 -17.73
CA GLY A 552 -2.18 11.89 -18.75
C GLY A 552 -3.31 11.03 -18.18
N SER A 553 -3.95 10.25 -19.06
CA SER A 553 -5.00 9.27 -18.72
C SER A 553 -4.54 8.22 -17.71
N HIS A 554 -3.24 7.87 -17.68
CA HIS A 554 -2.66 6.92 -16.73
C HIS A 554 -2.56 7.42 -15.28
N PHE A 555 -2.98 8.64 -14.96
CA PHE A 555 -3.12 9.13 -13.59
C PHE A 555 -4.56 8.95 -13.12
N GLU A 556 -4.75 8.22 -12.03
CA GLU A 556 -6.02 8.13 -11.31
C GLU A 556 -5.91 8.73 -9.90
N VAL A 557 -7.05 9.15 -9.37
CA VAL A 557 -7.22 9.66 -8.02
C VAL A 557 -7.70 8.53 -7.12
N TRP A 558 -6.92 8.25 -6.07
CA TRP A 558 -7.38 7.36 -5.01
C TRP A 558 -8.45 8.09 -4.16
N LEU A 559 -9.64 7.53 -4.13
CA LEU A 559 -10.78 7.88 -3.27
C LEU A 559 -11.46 6.57 -2.83
N PRO A 560 -11.96 6.47 -1.58
CA PRO A 560 -12.78 5.33 -1.19
C PRO A 560 -14.13 5.29 -1.92
N PRO A 561 -14.75 4.13 -2.15
CA PRO A 561 -15.97 4.06 -2.95
C PRO A 561 -17.20 4.68 -2.26
N PHE A 562 -18.20 5.06 -3.07
CA PHE A 562 -19.52 5.53 -2.63
C PHE A 562 -20.51 4.38 -2.40
#